data_AF-A0A1B3LY94-F1
#
_entry.id   AF-A0A1B3LY94-F1
#
_cell.length_a   1.000
_cell.length_b   1.000
_cell.length_c   1.000
_cell.angle_alpha   90.00
_cell.angle_beta   90.00
_cell.angle_gamma   90.00
#
_symmetry.space_group_name_H-M   'P 1'
#
loop_
_entity.id
_entity.type
_entity.pdbx_description
1 polymer ?
#
loop_
_entity_poly.entity_id
_entity_poly.type
_entity_poly.pdbx_seq_one_letter_code
_entity_poly.pdbx_strand_id
1 'polypeptide(L)'
;MNAMATDPPAGTTERVFVLERSTPPERLSKVFESLGWQTIEDLPAPASQPVDERLVGQWTNRRGGHAELVDDGFILILHVGDAEQAELTSLAQLPAWTSEAVAQRLAAVDARVVIEGIRAAALMRDPALFAPLAHLRHRAEEAIGVEAVAAMQHLLPGLLSEGSRWMREAAAQRQGAHPLWSAFGPAWLRRQILRWLLNDNTGASPGVASVLRAALADPDWEVRVGAIIGVTRWRVRPLAGLVEHCALPSVSRDGPDVQDRALLCELRRVACALLAGRVPPVLDEHASPKLQVMDRLAQCLQVPLAAQDVTDHIALMVHALTTPVPSVPPQPCDGAPSLSTVWVPDGPAFRGDGLSGPIELLQVAGFHVAVDPVQADTGARLFSAAAVQAWLDGEAGRWRLPSVAEWLGTVRGNDGRLYPWGNGWQHDAAQCPGPWGTWGHGEHAEWAVDSTGDVCRCGPLPSQVQPADGLALLRPVLLQRD
;
A
#
# COMPACT_ATOMS: atom_id res chain seq x y z
N MET A 1 20.96 7.37 -35.29
CA MET A 1 19.49 7.43 -35.17
C MET A 1 19.15 7.23 -33.70
N ASN A 2 19.13 8.32 -32.94
CA ASN A 2 18.69 8.34 -31.55
C ASN A 2 17.25 8.85 -31.55
N ALA A 3 16.31 7.97 -31.23
CA ALA A 3 14.95 8.36 -30.87
C ALA A 3 14.93 8.52 -29.34
N MET A 4 14.95 9.78 -28.88
CA MET A 4 14.60 10.12 -27.52
C MET A 4 13.09 9.92 -27.34
N ALA A 5 12.76 9.35 -26.19
CA ALA A 5 11.41 9.08 -25.74
C ALA A 5 10.54 10.35 -25.76
N THR A 6 9.30 10.15 -26.17
CA THR A 6 8.20 11.12 -26.10
C THR A 6 7.85 11.39 -24.64
N ASP A 7 7.93 12.67 -24.24
CA ASP A 7 7.37 13.15 -22.98
C ASP A 7 5.85 12.88 -22.92
N PRO A 8 5.29 12.59 -21.74
CA PRO A 8 3.84 12.53 -21.55
C PRO A 8 3.21 13.92 -21.78
N PRO A 9 1.92 13.98 -22.14
CA PRO A 9 1.22 15.24 -22.38
C PRO A 9 1.20 16.10 -21.11
N ALA A 10 1.35 17.42 -21.29
CA ALA A 10 1.42 18.42 -20.22
C ALA A 10 0.18 18.41 -19.32
N GLY A 11 0.28 17.73 -18.18
CA GLY A 11 -0.64 17.85 -17.06
C GLY A 11 -0.40 19.16 -16.32
N THR A 12 -1.48 19.80 -15.88
CA THR A 12 -1.47 21.00 -15.06
C THR A 12 -0.55 20.81 -13.85
N THR A 13 0.37 21.76 -13.63
CA THR A 13 1.36 21.65 -12.54
C THR A 13 0.78 22.27 -11.27
N GLU A 14 -0.04 21.50 -10.56
CA GLU A 14 -0.56 21.93 -9.26
C GLU A 14 0.57 21.92 -8.20
N ARG A 15 0.66 23.00 -7.43
CA ARG A 15 1.58 23.18 -6.30
C ARG A 15 0.79 23.53 -5.05
N VAL A 16 1.14 22.89 -3.95
CA VAL A 16 0.50 23.11 -2.65
C VAL A 16 1.51 23.69 -1.68
N PHE A 17 1.13 24.75 -0.97
CA PHE A 17 1.91 25.33 0.11
C PHE A 17 1.10 25.28 1.42
N VAL A 18 1.72 24.79 2.49
CA VAL A 18 1.14 24.86 3.83
C VAL A 18 1.67 26.14 4.48
N LEU A 19 0.81 27.14 4.69
CA LEU A 19 1.17 28.45 5.20
C LEU A 19 1.05 28.53 6.72
N GLU A 20 1.84 29.40 7.34
CA GLU A 20 1.61 29.79 8.73
C GLU A 20 0.25 30.49 8.86
N ARG A 21 -0.57 30.12 9.85
CA ARG A 21 -1.87 30.77 10.10
C ARG A 21 -1.78 32.26 10.43
N SER A 22 -0.60 32.73 10.87
CA SER A 22 -0.29 34.15 11.02
C SER A 22 -0.19 34.91 9.70
N THR A 23 -0.26 34.23 8.55
CA THR A 23 -0.24 34.85 7.22
C THR A 23 -1.60 35.49 6.94
N PRO A 24 -1.70 36.83 6.93
CA PRO A 24 -2.98 37.48 6.72
C PRO A 24 -3.36 37.40 5.23
N PRO A 25 -4.64 37.15 4.88
CA PRO A 25 -5.10 37.08 3.50
C PRO A 25 -4.75 38.34 2.69
N GLU A 26 -4.75 39.53 3.32
CA GLU A 26 -4.41 40.79 2.67
C GLU A 26 -2.95 40.85 2.22
N ARG A 27 -2.05 40.15 2.93
CA ARG A 27 -0.65 40.02 2.50
C ARG A 27 -0.54 39.12 1.27
N LEU A 28 -1.33 38.05 1.20
CA LEU A 28 -1.36 37.17 0.03
C LEU A 28 -1.93 37.90 -1.19
N SER A 29 -3.02 38.65 -1.03
CA SER A 29 -3.58 39.45 -2.12
C SER A 29 -2.55 40.43 -2.70
N LYS A 30 -1.78 41.13 -1.86
CA LYS A 30 -0.70 42.02 -2.34
C LYS A 30 0.40 41.28 -3.11
N VAL A 31 0.75 40.07 -2.67
CA VAL A 31 1.74 39.24 -3.38
C VAL A 31 1.19 38.82 -4.75
N PHE A 32 -0.03 38.30 -4.80
CA PHE A 32 -0.70 37.92 -6.05
C PHE A 32 -0.88 39.11 -7.01
N GLU A 33 -1.33 40.27 -6.51
CA GLU A 33 -1.42 41.51 -7.29
C GLU A 33 -0.06 41.92 -7.89
N SER A 34 1.03 41.80 -7.12
CA SER A 34 2.38 42.11 -7.62
C SER A 34 2.85 41.15 -8.73
N LEU A 35 2.31 39.92 -8.76
CA LEU A 35 2.53 38.93 -9.80
C LEU A 35 1.58 39.12 -11.00
N GLY A 36 0.67 40.11 -10.95
CA GLY A 36 -0.31 40.36 -12.01
C GLY A 36 -1.54 39.44 -11.96
N TRP A 37 -1.77 38.79 -10.82
CA TRP A 37 -2.98 38.00 -10.55
C TRP A 37 -4.09 38.92 -10.05
N GLN A 38 -5.34 38.48 -10.26
CA GLN A 38 -6.55 39.19 -9.87
C GLN A 38 -7.29 38.38 -8.82
N THR A 39 -7.65 39.04 -7.72
CA THR A 39 -8.49 38.47 -6.67
C THR A 39 -9.91 38.26 -7.19
N ILE A 40 -10.52 37.12 -6.85
CA ILE A 40 -11.94 36.87 -7.07
C ILE A 40 -12.68 37.30 -5.80
N GLU A 41 -13.49 38.35 -5.90
CA GLU A 41 -14.15 38.99 -4.75
C GLU A 41 -15.40 38.22 -4.27
N ASP A 42 -16.04 37.47 -5.16
CA ASP A 42 -17.29 36.74 -4.89
C ASP A 42 -17.05 35.38 -4.23
N LEU A 43 -16.40 35.39 -3.06
CA LEU A 43 -16.22 34.18 -2.26
C LEU A 43 -17.56 33.76 -1.61
N PRO A 44 -17.81 32.44 -1.43
CA PRO A 44 -18.99 31.98 -0.72
C PRO A 44 -19.01 32.53 0.72
N ALA A 45 -20.21 32.84 1.25
CA ALA A 45 -20.31 33.32 2.62
C ALA A 45 -19.75 32.28 3.61
N PRO A 46 -19.02 32.66 4.67
CA PRO A 46 -18.44 31.68 5.61
C PRO A 46 -19.46 30.72 6.24
N ALA A 47 -20.73 31.16 6.37
CA ALA A 47 -21.82 30.34 6.90
C ALA A 47 -22.36 29.29 5.91
N SER A 48 -22.08 29.42 4.61
CA SER A 48 -22.47 28.46 3.57
C SER A 48 -21.34 27.48 3.21
N GLN A 49 -20.19 27.58 3.87
CA GLN A 49 -19.03 26.72 3.62
C GLN A 49 -18.90 25.64 4.72
N PRO A 50 -18.32 24.47 4.41
CA PRO A 50 -17.93 23.48 5.42
C PRO A 50 -17.04 24.12 6.50
N VAL A 51 -17.13 23.63 7.74
CA VAL A 51 -16.33 24.18 8.85
C VAL A 51 -14.85 23.80 8.72
N ASP A 52 -14.62 22.65 8.10
CA ASP A 52 -13.37 21.92 7.89
C ASP A 52 -12.74 22.17 6.52
N GLU A 53 -13.35 23.01 5.67
CA GLU A 53 -12.79 23.40 4.38
C GLU A 53 -13.36 24.77 3.95
N ARG A 54 -12.76 25.84 4.49
CA ARG A 54 -13.19 27.21 4.21
C ARG A 54 -12.28 27.86 3.19
N LEU A 55 -12.82 28.18 2.02
CA LEU A 55 -12.20 29.07 1.04
C LEU A 55 -12.13 30.49 1.61
N VAL A 56 -10.91 30.94 1.85
CA VAL A 56 -10.56 32.24 2.46
C VAL A 56 -10.09 33.24 1.41
N GLY A 57 -9.61 32.77 0.26
CA GLY A 57 -9.12 33.60 -0.83
C GLY A 57 -9.04 32.83 -2.14
N GLN A 58 -9.24 33.52 -3.26
CA GLN A 58 -9.09 32.94 -4.58
C GLN A 58 -8.53 33.98 -5.56
N TRP A 59 -7.63 33.54 -6.43
CA TRP A 59 -6.96 34.39 -7.42
C TRP A 59 -6.87 33.69 -8.77
N THR A 60 -6.85 34.48 -9.84
CA THR A 60 -6.61 33.99 -11.20
C THR A 60 -5.65 34.92 -11.96
N ASN A 61 -4.94 34.40 -12.95
CA ASN A 61 -4.12 35.22 -13.84
C ASN A 61 -4.61 35.14 -15.30
N ARG A 62 -4.11 36.05 -16.14
CA ARG A 62 -4.49 36.12 -17.57
C ARG A 62 -4.04 34.92 -18.40
N ARG A 63 -3.17 34.07 -17.87
CA ARG A 63 -2.62 32.88 -18.54
C ARG A 63 -3.37 31.60 -18.15
N GLY A 64 -4.45 31.70 -17.37
CA GLY A 64 -5.25 30.57 -16.92
C GLY A 64 -4.80 29.95 -15.59
N GLY A 65 -3.79 30.53 -14.94
CA GLY A 65 -3.38 30.16 -13.60
C GLY A 65 -4.48 30.47 -12.58
N HIS A 66 -4.63 29.60 -11.59
CA HIS A 66 -5.60 29.71 -10.51
C HIS A 66 -4.95 29.39 -9.17
N ALA A 67 -5.40 30.05 -8.11
CA ALA A 67 -4.91 29.82 -6.77
C ALA A 67 -6.03 29.94 -5.75
N GLU A 68 -6.04 29.07 -4.76
CA GLU A 68 -7.07 28.96 -3.73
C GLU A 68 -6.41 28.86 -2.36
N LEU A 69 -6.86 29.70 -1.44
CA LEU A 69 -6.46 29.67 -0.04
C LEU A 69 -7.58 29.06 0.78
N VAL A 70 -7.30 27.92 1.40
CA VAL A 70 -8.25 27.13 2.19
C VAL A 70 -7.78 27.05 3.64
N ASP A 71 -8.67 27.32 4.60
CA ASP A 71 -8.47 27.02 6.01
C ASP A 71 -9.30 25.78 6.36
N ASP A 72 -8.63 24.67 6.67
CA ASP A 72 -9.29 23.41 7.00
C ASP A 72 -9.65 23.27 8.50
N GLY A 73 -9.50 24.37 9.25
CA GLY A 73 -9.65 24.43 10.70
C GLY A 73 -8.35 24.14 11.45
N PHE A 74 -7.39 23.45 10.85
CA PHE A 74 -6.08 23.11 11.45
C PHE A 74 -4.94 23.90 10.82
N ILE A 75 -4.85 23.89 9.50
CA ILE A 75 -3.78 24.49 8.69
C ILE A 75 -4.35 25.39 7.61
N LEU A 76 -3.50 26.30 7.12
CA LEU A 76 -3.82 27.19 6.01
C LEU A 76 -3.11 26.65 4.75
N ILE A 77 -3.87 26.37 3.70
CA ILE A 77 -3.40 25.65 2.51
C ILE A 77 -3.56 26.58 1.31
N LEU A 78 -2.50 26.78 0.54
CA LEU A 78 -2.53 27.51 -0.71
C LEU A 78 -2.31 26.53 -1.86
N HIS A 79 -3.38 26.25 -2.62
CA HIS A 79 -3.34 25.53 -3.88
C HIS A 79 -3.03 26.51 -5.00
N VAL A 80 -2.12 26.15 -5.91
CA VAL A 80 -1.73 26.97 -7.05
C VAL A 80 -1.61 26.07 -8.27
N GLY A 81 -2.50 26.23 -9.23
CA GLY A 81 -2.47 25.55 -10.51
C GLY A 81 -2.05 26.46 -11.66
N ASP A 82 -1.33 25.88 -12.62
CA ASP A 82 -0.97 26.52 -13.90
C ASP A 82 -0.23 27.88 -13.75
N ALA A 83 0.55 28.01 -12.68
CA ALA A 83 1.44 29.14 -12.46
C ALA A 83 2.81 28.94 -13.12
N GLU A 84 3.42 30.02 -13.56
CA GLU A 84 4.77 29.99 -14.14
C GLU A 84 5.84 29.80 -13.07
N GLN A 85 6.98 29.23 -13.46
CA GLN A 85 8.07 28.95 -12.52
C GLN A 85 8.57 30.19 -11.75
N ALA A 86 8.55 31.38 -12.37
CA ALA A 86 8.93 32.63 -11.70
C ALA A 86 7.90 33.06 -10.62
N GLU A 87 6.61 32.80 -10.87
CA GLU A 87 5.53 33.05 -9.91
C GLU A 87 5.65 32.08 -8.73
N LEU A 88 5.85 30.79 -9.01
CA LEU A 88 6.08 29.76 -8.00
C LEU A 88 7.30 30.07 -7.12
N THR A 89 8.38 30.59 -7.71
CA THR A 89 9.59 30.99 -6.97
C THR A 89 9.29 32.17 -6.03
N SER A 90 8.43 33.10 -6.45
CA SER A 90 8.02 34.24 -5.62
C SER A 90 7.09 33.79 -4.48
N LEU A 91 6.14 32.90 -4.77
CA LEU A 91 5.22 32.32 -3.79
C LEU A 91 5.96 31.44 -2.76
N ALA A 92 7.05 30.78 -3.15
CA ALA A 92 7.90 30.02 -2.22
C ALA A 92 8.58 30.89 -1.14
N GLN A 93 8.56 32.22 -1.25
CA GLN A 93 9.04 33.14 -0.22
C GLN A 93 7.99 33.48 0.85
N LEU A 94 6.75 33.02 0.66
CA LEU A 94 5.72 33.12 1.69
C LEU A 94 6.16 32.34 2.93
N PRO A 95 5.71 32.75 4.14
CA PRO A 95 5.95 32.01 5.38
C PRO A 95 5.18 30.68 5.35
N ALA A 96 5.76 29.71 4.67
CA ALA A 96 5.27 28.35 4.53
C ALA A 96 6.04 27.41 5.46
N TRP A 97 5.38 26.34 5.89
CA TRP A 97 6.00 25.31 6.70
C TRP A 97 7.04 24.55 5.87
N THR A 98 8.21 24.36 6.47
CA THR A 98 9.23 23.46 5.97
C THR A 98 8.99 22.06 6.50
N SER A 99 9.58 21.05 5.86
CA SER A 99 9.52 19.66 6.34
C SER A 99 10.13 19.52 7.74
N GLU A 100 11.13 20.35 8.06
CA GLU A 100 11.68 20.41 9.41
C GLU A 100 10.64 20.94 10.43
N ALA A 101 9.93 22.01 10.10
CA ALA A 101 8.87 22.56 10.96
C ALA A 101 7.72 21.56 11.15
N VAL A 102 7.34 20.83 10.09
CA VAL A 102 6.35 19.75 10.19
C VAL A 102 6.84 18.62 11.07
N ALA A 103 8.09 18.16 10.90
CA ALA A 103 8.66 17.11 11.75
C ALA A 103 8.70 17.50 13.24
N GLN A 104 9.00 18.77 13.56
CA GLN A 104 8.93 19.28 14.93
C GLN A 104 7.51 19.23 15.50
N ARG A 105 6.50 19.56 14.69
CA ARG A 105 5.08 19.47 15.08
C ARG A 105 4.62 18.03 15.29
N LEU A 106 5.05 17.11 14.43
CA LEU A 106 4.79 15.66 14.59
C LEU A 106 5.39 15.11 15.89
N ALA A 107 6.48 15.70 16.38
CA ALA A 107 7.10 15.33 17.65
C ALA A 107 6.45 15.99 18.88
N ALA A 108 5.44 16.86 18.71
CA ALA A 108 4.81 17.57 19.81
C ALA A 108 4.07 16.64 20.78
N VAL A 109 3.85 17.15 22.00
CA VAL A 109 3.04 16.47 23.02
C VAL A 109 1.56 16.79 22.83
N ASP A 110 1.24 18.01 22.42
CA ASP A 110 -0.12 18.47 22.20
C ASP A 110 -0.75 17.80 20.97
N ALA A 111 -1.89 17.13 21.17
CA ALA A 111 -2.58 16.35 20.13
C ALA A 111 -3.00 17.21 18.92
N ARG A 112 -3.43 18.46 19.15
CA ARG A 112 -3.83 19.37 18.07
C ARG A 112 -2.62 19.76 17.22
N VAL A 113 -1.49 20.06 17.84
CA VAL A 113 -0.24 20.39 17.14
C VAL A 113 0.26 19.19 16.32
N VAL A 114 0.11 17.97 16.85
CA VAL A 114 0.44 16.74 16.12
C VAL A 114 -0.47 16.55 14.90
N ILE A 115 -1.79 16.71 15.05
CA ILE A 115 -2.75 16.62 13.93
C ILE A 115 -2.44 17.66 12.85
N GLU A 116 -2.14 18.90 13.24
CA GLU A 116 -1.67 19.93 12.32
C GLU A 116 -0.43 19.48 11.52
N GLY A 117 0.55 18.85 12.20
CA GLY A 117 1.71 18.26 11.54
C GLY A 117 1.37 17.11 10.59
N ILE A 118 0.44 16.23 10.97
CA ILE A 118 0.02 15.07 10.15
C ILE A 118 -0.60 15.55 8.83
N ARG A 119 -1.55 16.50 8.92
CA ARG A 119 -2.24 17.06 7.75
C ARG A 119 -1.27 17.79 6.82
N ALA A 120 -0.36 18.59 7.38
CA ALA A 120 0.68 19.24 6.61
C ALA A 120 1.58 18.24 5.88
N ALA A 121 1.97 17.14 6.54
CA ALA A 121 2.80 16.12 5.93
C ALA A 121 2.10 15.44 4.73
N ALA A 122 0.82 15.10 4.87
CA ALA A 122 0.03 14.49 3.80
C ALA A 122 -0.03 15.36 2.53
N LEU A 123 -0.15 16.68 2.70
CA LEU A 123 -0.19 17.64 1.60
C LEU A 123 1.18 17.91 0.98
N MET A 124 2.22 18.06 1.80
CA MET A 124 3.58 18.33 1.33
C MET A 124 4.18 17.16 0.53
N ARG A 125 3.75 15.93 0.85
CA ARG A 125 4.21 14.69 0.20
C ARG A 125 5.74 14.52 0.20
N ASP A 126 6.43 15.14 1.17
CA ASP A 126 7.88 15.01 1.34
C ASP A 126 8.20 13.64 1.99
N PRO A 127 8.93 12.75 1.31
CA PRO A 127 9.29 11.44 1.85
C PRO A 127 10.06 11.48 3.17
N ALA A 128 10.76 12.58 3.49
CA ALA A 128 11.47 12.75 4.76
C ALA A 128 10.53 12.73 5.99
N LEU A 129 9.24 13.05 5.80
CA LEU A 129 8.24 13.08 6.86
C LEU A 129 7.65 11.70 7.18
N PHE A 130 7.95 10.68 6.38
CA PHE A 130 7.42 9.33 6.57
C PHE A 130 7.85 8.71 7.90
N ALA A 131 9.12 8.85 8.28
CA ALA A 131 9.62 8.29 9.53
C ALA A 131 8.96 8.93 10.77
N PRO A 132 8.89 10.26 10.92
CA PRO A 132 8.11 10.91 11.98
C PRO A 132 6.65 10.44 12.06
N LEU A 133 5.94 10.35 10.93
CA LEU A 133 4.56 9.84 10.88
C LEU A 133 4.47 8.39 11.38
N ALA A 134 5.40 7.53 10.95
CA ALA A 134 5.42 6.13 11.32
C ALA A 134 5.61 5.90 12.84
N HIS A 135 6.16 6.86 13.59
CA HIS A 135 6.25 6.77 15.06
C HIS A 135 4.90 7.06 15.73
N LEU A 136 4.02 7.81 15.08
CA LEU A 136 2.73 8.21 15.65
C LEU A 136 1.67 7.11 15.60
N ARG A 137 1.87 6.09 14.75
CA ARG A 137 0.92 4.96 14.60
C ARG A 137 0.62 4.22 15.90
N HIS A 138 1.55 4.25 16.86
CA HIS A 138 1.46 3.51 18.12
C HIS A 138 1.12 4.42 19.31
N ARG A 139 0.70 5.66 19.06
CA ARG A 139 0.21 6.53 20.14
C ARG A 139 -1.07 5.96 20.74
N ALA A 140 -1.24 6.18 22.04
CA ALA A 140 -2.42 5.72 22.78
C ALA A 140 -3.72 6.40 22.30
N GLU A 141 -3.60 7.57 21.66
CA GLU A 141 -4.71 8.31 21.07
C GLU A 141 -5.01 7.74 19.68
N GLU A 142 -6.03 6.90 19.59
CA GLU A 142 -6.42 6.16 18.38
C GLU A 142 -6.57 7.06 17.14
N ALA A 143 -7.19 8.24 17.30
CA ALA A 143 -7.39 9.20 16.21
C ALA A 143 -6.07 9.69 15.58
N ILE A 144 -5.01 9.88 16.38
CA ILE A 144 -3.69 10.28 15.87
C ILE A 144 -3.06 9.14 15.07
N GLY A 145 -3.20 7.91 15.55
CA GLY A 145 -2.69 6.73 14.87
C GLY A 145 -3.31 6.55 13.49
N VAL A 146 -4.65 6.67 13.40
CA VAL A 146 -5.41 6.55 12.14
C VAL A 146 -5.00 7.64 11.14
N GLU A 147 -5.00 8.91 11.56
CA GLU A 147 -4.62 10.04 10.72
C GLU A 147 -3.17 9.94 10.24
N ALA A 148 -2.24 9.50 11.10
CA ALA A 148 -0.84 9.32 10.73
C ALA A 148 -0.67 8.26 9.64
N VAL A 149 -1.41 7.14 9.72
CA VAL A 149 -1.33 6.09 8.70
C VAL A 149 -1.96 6.54 7.37
N ALA A 150 -3.09 7.26 7.41
CA ALA A 150 -3.68 7.86 6.21
C ALA A 150 -2.68 8.82 5.53
N ALA A 151 -2.03 9.70 6.30
CA ALA A 151 -0.99 10.58 5.77
C ALA A 151 0.17 9.80 5.14
N MET A 152 0.64 8.71 5.77
CA MET A 152 1.71 7.86 5.23
C MET A 152 1.38 7.28 3.85
N GLN A 153 0.12 6.99 3.56
CA GLN A 153 -0.30 6.47 2.24
C GLN A 153 -0.05 7.50 1.13
N HIS A 154 -0.29 8.79 1.40
CA HIS A 154 -0.02 9.87 0.45
C HIS A 154 1.48 10.06 0.15
N LEU A 155 2.36 9.71 1.10
CA LEU A 155 3.81 9.80 0.92
C LEU A 155 4.40 8.58 0.19
N LEU A 156 3.68 7.47 0.14
CA LEU A 156 4.19 6.20 -0.36
C LEU A 156 4.69 6.27 -1.82
N PRO A 157 3.98 6.91 -2.78
CA PRO A 157 4.48 7.05 -4.15
C PRO A 157 5.78 7.84 -4.23
N GLY A 158 5.91 8.90 -3.43
CA GLY A 158 7.12 9.72 -3.35
C GLY A 158 8.29 8.94 -2.75
N LEU A 159 8.05 8.19 -1.67
CA LEU A 159 9.04 7.32 -1.03
C LEU A 159 9.52 6.20 -1.96
N LEU A 160 8.62 5.59 -2.73
CA LEU A 160 8.98 4.58 -3.74
C LEU A 160 9.80 5.20 -4.88
N SER A 161 9.46 6.42 -5.32
CA SER A 161 10.18 7.16 -6.36
C SER A 161 11.58 7.57 -5.89
N GLU A 162 11.70 8.12 -4.69
CA GLU A 162 12.97 8.44 -4.03
C GLU A 162 13.80 7.19 -3.75
N GLY A 163 13.19 6.13 -3.24
CA GLY A 163 13.84 4.84 -3.05
C GLY A 163 14.39 4.29 -4.36
N SER A 164 13.63 4.40 -5.45
CA SER A 164 14.07 4.00 -6.79
C SER A 164 15.20 4.88 -7.33
N ARG A 165 15.12 6.22 -7.13
CA ARG A 165 16.18 7.17 -7.52
C ARG A 165 17.45 6.91 -6.72
N TRP A 166 17.34 6.79 -5.40
CA TRP A 166 18.44 6.48 -4.50
C TRP A 166 19.05 5.13 -4.82
N MET A 167 18.26 4.10 -5.14
CA MET A 167 18.79 2.80 -5.59
C MET A 167 19.59 2.93 -6.91
N ARG A 168 19.17 3.79 -7.84
CA ARG A 168 19.92 4.08 -9.08
C ARG A 168 21.21 4.86 -8.80
N GLU A 169 21.17 5.85 -7.91
CA GLU A 169 22.33 6.68 -7.53
C GLU A 169 23.34 5.93 -6.65
N ALA A 170 22.89 5.14 -5.69
CA ALA A 170 23.71 4.28 -4.85
C ALA A 170 24.38 3.15 -5.66
N ALA A 171 23.71 2.63 -6.70
CA ALA A 171 24.32 1.71 -7.65
C ALA A 171 25.52 2.33 -8.41
N ALA A 172 25.56 3.66 -8.55
CA ALA A 172 26.66 4.37 -9.19
C ALA A 172 27.88 4.60 -8.28
N GLN A 173 27.77 4.51 -6.95
CA GLN A 173 28.82 4.98 -6.01
C GLN A 173 29.61 3.92 -5.21
N ARG A 174 29.39 2.60 -5.40
CA ARG A 174 30.17 1.44 -4.87
C ARG A 174 30.21 1.17 -3.33
N GLN A 175 29.90 -0.10 -3.05
CA GLN A 175 30.44 -1.06 -2.05
C GLN A 175 30.35 -0.75 -0.54
N GLY A 176 29.23 -1.19 0.07
CA GLY A 176 29.10 -1.45 1.50
C GLY A 176 27.70 -1.98 1.81
N ALA A 177 27.54 -2.83 2.82
CA ALA A 177 26.20 -3.22 3.31
C ALA A 177 25.48 -1.96 3.80
N HIS A 178 24.33 -1.63 3.20
CA HIS A 178 23.68 -0.35 3.44
C HIS A 178 22.95 -0.34 4.80
N PRO A 179 23.33 0.57 5.73
CA PRO A 179 22.68 0.70 7.04
C PRO A 179 21.24 1.25 6.98
N LEU A 180 20.69 1.50 5.79
CA LEU A 180 19.36 2.08 5.58
C LEU A 180 18.26 1.05 5.30
N TRP A 181 18.58 -0.25 5.14
CA TRP A 181 17.54 -1.24 4.85
C TRP A 181 16.49 -1.32 5.96
N SER A 182 16.91 -1.30 7.22
CA SER A 182 16.00 -1.18 8.38
C SER A 182 15.35 0.19 8.50
N ALA A 183 15.94 1.23 7.89
CA ALA A 183 15.39 2.59 7.87
C ALA A 183 14.29 2.78 6.82
N PHE A 184 14.08 1.85 5.89
CA PHE A 184 12.97 1.87 4.91
C PHE A 184 11.58 1.62 5.53
N GLY A 185 11.44 1.73 6.85
CA GLY A 185 10.16 1.65 7.55
C GLY A 185 9.79 0.22 7.96
N PRO A 186 8.51 -0.07 8.20
CA PRO A 186 8.05 -1.33 8.77
C PRO A 186 8.23 -2.54 7.83
N ALA A 187 8.12 -3.75 8.39
CA ALA A 187 8.35 -5.00 7.65
C ALA A 187 7.49 -5.11 6.37
N TRP A 188 6.20 -4.78 6.44
CA TRP A 188 5.31 -4.85 5.27
C TRP A 188 5.80 -3.98 4.10
N LEU A 189 6.36 -2.80 4.38
CA LEU A 189 6.87 -1.89 3.35
C LEU A 189 8.15 -2.46 2.72
N ARG A 190 9.05 -3.00 3.56
CA ARG A 190 10.27 -3.68 3.07
C ARG A 190 9.94 -4.89 2.20
N ARG A 191 8.88 -5.65 2.53
CA ARG A 191 8.38 -6.74 1.66
C ARG A 191 7.94 -6.21 0.30
N GLN A 192 7.16 -5.12 0.24
CA GLN A 192 6.73 -4.54 -1.03
C GLN A 192 7.89 -3.99 -1.87
N ILE A 193 8.84 -3.27 -1.25
CA ILE A 193 10.04 -2.79 -1.93
C ILE A 193 10.81 -3.95 -2.56
N LEU A 194 11.00 -5.04 -1.82
CA LEU A 194 11.67 -6.22 -2.33
C LEU A 194 10.90 -6.87 -3.48
N ARG A 195 9.57 -7.04 -3.37
CA ARG A 195 8.74 -7.62 -4.44
C ARG A 195 8.79 -6.80 -5.72
N TRP A 196 8.73 -5.47 -5.63
CA TRP A 196 8.92 -4.56 -6.77
C TRP A 196 10.29 -4.76 -7.42
N LEU A 197 11.35 -4.81 -6.60
CA LEU A 197 12.70 -5.06 -7.07
C LEU A 197 12.81 -6.40 -7.82
N LEU A 198 12.18 -7.46 -7.30
CA LEU A 198 12.17 -8.79 -7.93
C LEU A 198 11.41 -8.83 -9.26
N ASN A 199 10.43 -7.95 -9.43
CA ASN A 199 9.60 -7.86 -10.63
C ASN A 199 10.22 -6.98 -11.75
N ASP A 200 11.13 -6.07 -11.42
CA ASP A 200 11.68 -5.06 -12.35
C ASP A 200 12.59 -5.64 -13.46
N ASN A 201 12.87 -6.96 -13.48
CA ASN A 201 13.65 -7.67 -14.52
C ASN A 201 15.03 -7.07 -14.90
N THR A 202 15.53 -6.04 -14.19
CA THR A 202 16.79 -5.35 -14.50
C THR A 202 18.03 -6.21 -14.24
N GLY A 203 17.86 -7.41 -13.65
CA GLY A 203 18.92 -8.35 -13.34
C GLY A 203 19.79 -7.93 -12.15
N ALA A 204 20.87 -8.69 -11.92
CA ALA A 204 21.78 -8.47 -10.79
C ALA A 204 22.74 -7.30 -11.02
N SER A 205 22.34 -6.09 -10.62
CA SER A 205 23.27 -4.97 -10.48
C SER A 205 24.02 -5.02 -9.13
N PRO A 206 25.19 -4.34 -9.00
CA PRO A 206 25.87 -4.24 -7.71
C PRO A 206 25.01 -3.62 -6.59
N GLY A 207 24.15 -2.65 -6.94
CA GLY A 207 23.20 -2.05 -6.00
C GLY A 207 22.16 -3.06 -5.53
N VAL A 208 21.57 -3.81 -6.47
CA VAL A 208 20.61 -4.89 -6.18
C VAL A 208 21.23 -5.97 -5.29
N ALA A 209 22.47 -6.39 -5.56
CA ALA A 209 23.18 -7.35 -4.72
C ALA A 209 23.42 -6.83 -3.29
N SER A 210 23.61 -5.52 -3.11
CA SER A 210 23.73 -4.91 -1.78
C SER A 210 22.39 -4.94 -1.02
N VAL A 211 21.29 -4.64 -1.70
CA VAL A 211 19.92 -4.73 -1.14
C VAL A 211 19.60 -6.16 -0.72
N LEU A 212 19.82 -7.14 -1.61
CA LEU A 212 19.59 -8.55 -1.31
C LEU A 212 20.44 -9.04 -0.12
N ARG A 213 21.69 -8.59 0.00
CA ARG A 213 22.53 -8.90 1.16
C ARG A 213 21.91 -8.38 2.46
N ALA A 214 21.41 -7.15 2.47
CA ALA A 214 20.76 -6.57 3.64
C ALA A 214 19.44 -7.29 3.97
N ALA A 215 18.64 -7.60 2.95
CA ALA A 215 17.37 -8.31 3.09
C ALA A 215 17.55 -9.75 3.63
N LEU A 216 18.62 -10.46 3.28
CA LEU A 216 18.96 -11.77 3.86
C LEU A 216 19.22 -11.72 5.38
N ALA A 217 19.54 -10.55 5.93
CA ALA A 217 19.75 -10.33 7.35
C ALA A 217 18.54 -9.67 8.05
N ASP A 218 17.42 -9.47 7.37
CA ASP A 218 16.24 -8.80 7.92
C ASP A 218 15.62 -9.59 9.09
N PRO A 219 15.10 -8.93 10.14
CA PRO A 219 14.33 -9.60 11.19
C PRO A 219 13.05 -10.27 10.66
N ASP A 220 12.45 -9.73 9.60
CA ASP A 220 11.26 -10.27 8.97
C ASP A 220 11.59 -11.46 8.06
N TRP A 221 10.90 -12.59 8.28
CA TRP A 221 11.20 -13.80 7.54
C TRP A 221 10.75 -13.75 6.08
N GLU A 222 9.66 -13.05 5.74
CA GLU A 222 9.23 -12.93 4.34
C GLU A 222 10.23 -12.13 3.53
N VAL A 223 10.79 -11.06 4.11
CA VAL A 223 11.89 -10.30 3.50
C VAL A 223 13.09 -11.22 3.22
N ARG A 224 13.50 -12.04 4.19
CA ARG A 224 14.61 -12.98 4.02
C ARG A 224 14.35 -14.02 2.92
N VAL A 225 13.16 -14.62 2.91
CA VAL A 225 12.81 -15.64 1.91
C VAL A 225 12.67 -15.03 0.52
N GLY A 226 12.05 -13.84 0.40
CA GLY A 226 12.04 -13.07 -0.84
C GLY A 226 13.46 -12.82 -1.36
N ALA A 227 14.40 -12.51 -0.46
CA ALA A 227 15.79 -12.27 -0.82
C ALA A 227 16.50 -13.56 -1.28
N ILE A 228 16.21 -14.71 -0.66
CA ILE A 228 16.67 -16.03 -1.15
C ILE A 228 16.20 -16.24 -2.59
N ILE A 229 14.91 -15.99 -2.86
CA ILE A 229 14.33 -16.16 -4.20
C ILE A 229 15.02 -15.23 -5.21
N GLY A 230 15.23 -13.96 -4.87
CA GLY A 230 15.93 -13.00 -5.73
C GLY A 230 17.38 -13.36 -6.02
N VAL A 231 18.13 -13.76 -4.99
CA VAL A 231 19.52 -14.22 -5.15
C VAL A 231 19.59 -15.41 -6.09
N THR A 232 18.65 -16.36 -5.97
CA THR A 232 18.59 -17.53 -6.84
C THR A 232 18.19 -17.18 -8.27
N ARG A 233 17.09 -16.44 -8.47
CA ARG A 233 16.59 -16.03 -9.80
C ARG A 233 17.64 -15.31 -10.62
N TRP A 234 18.34 -14.34 -10.00
CA TRP A 234 19.38 -13.57 -10.68
C TRP A 234 20.78 -14.17 -10.56
N ARG A 235 20.91 -15.37 -9.98
CA ARG A 235 22.17 -16.12 -9.84
C ARG A 235 23.28 -15.28 -9.19
N VAL A 236 22.97 -14.56 -8.11
CA VAL A 236 23.94 -13.73 -7.37
C VAL A 236 24.86 -14.60 -6.51
N ARG A 237 25.72 -15.39 -7.17
CA ARG A 237 26.60 -16.40 -6.56
C ARG A 237 27.43 -15.90 -5.36
N PRO A 238 27.95 -14.67 -5.32
CA PRO A 238 28.68 -14.17 -4.15
C PRO A 238 27.86 -14.17 -2.84
N LEU A 239 26.53 -14.26 -2.91
CA LEU A 239 25.65 -14.32 -1.74
C LEU A 239 25.22 -15.74 -1.37
N ALA A 240 25.71 -16.79 -2.06
CA ALA A 240 25.29 -18.18 -1.82
C ALA A 240 25.56 -18.64 -0.37
N GLY A 241 26.70 -18.27 0.21
CA GLY A 241 26.99 -18.56 1.61
C GLY A 241 26.02 -17.89 2.58
N LEU A 242 25.54 -16.67 2.26
CA LEU A 242 24.52 -16.01 3.08
C LEU A 242 23.15 -16.68 2.94
N VAL A 243 22.79 -17.16 1.75
CA VAL A 243 21.55 -17.95 1.54
C VAL A 243 21.58 -19.23 2.38
N GLU A 244 22.69 -19.96 2.39
CA GLU A 244 22.85 -21.21 3.16
C GLU A 244 22.65 -20.99 4.67
N HIS A 245 23.21 -19.90 5.20
CA HIS A 245 23.17 -19.57 6.62
C HIS A 245 21.99 -18.65 7.00
N CYS A 246 21.15 -18.28 6.03
CA CYS A 246 19.99 -17.42 6.27
C CYS A 246 19.06 -18.11 7.27
N ALA A 247 18.77 -17.40 8.37
CA ALA A 247 17.86 -17.90 9.39
C ALA A 247 16.44 -17.98 8.83
N LEU A 248 15.79 -19.12 9.04
CA LEU A 248 14.40 -19.38 8.68
C LEU A 248 13.54 -19.40 9.96
N PRO A 249 12.24 -19.09 9.87
CA PRO A 249 11.36 -19.14 11.02
C PRO A 249 11.32 -20.56 11.58
N SER A 250 11.39 -20.70 12.90
CA SER A 250 11.47 -21.99 13.60
C SER A 250 10.23 -22.31 14.44
N VAL A 251 9.36 -21.32 14.69
CA VAL A 251 8.13 -21.46 15.50
C VAL A 251 6.92 -20.89 14.76
N SER A 252 5.74 -21.47 14.98
CA SER A 252 4.48 -21.02 14.35
C SER A 252 3.87 -19.78 15.02
N ARG A 253 4.33 -19.40 16.23
CA ARG A 253 3.67 -18.36 17.04
C ARG A 253 3.62 -17.02 16.34
N ASP A 254 4.65 -16.70 15.57
CA ASP A 254 4.78 -15.45 14.82
C ASP A 254 5.41 -15.76 13.45
N GLY A 255 4.66 -16.44 12.58
CA GLY A 255 5.17 -16.83 11.26
C GLY A 255 4.40 -17.95 10.55
N PRO A 256 5.07 -18.65 9.63
CA PRO A 256 4.45 -19.71 8.83
C PRO A 256 4.14 -20.94 9.69
N ASP A 257 3.17 -21.73 9.24
CA ASP A 257 2.80 -22.98 9.91
C ASP A 257 3.87 -24.08 9.75
N VAL A 258 3.59 -25.29 10.27
CA VAL A 258 4.55 -26.41 10.23
C VAL A 258 4.90 -26.81 8.80
N GLN A 259 3.91 -26.83 7.91
CA GLN A 259 4.06 -27.27 6.53
C GLN A 259 4.84 -26.22 5.73
N ASP A 260 4.49 -24.96 5.87
CA ASP A 260 5.20 -23.84 5.26
C ASP A 260 6.66 -23.79 5.73
N ARG A 261 6.96 -24.01 7.01
CA ARG A 261 8.35 -24.07 7.50
C ARG A 261 9.16 -25.18 6.85
N ALA A 262 8.55 -26.36 6.65
CA ALA A 262 9.21 -27.45 5.95
C ALA A 262 9.47 -27.06 4.48
N LEU A 263 8.50 -26.41 3.83
CA LEU A 263 8.64 -25.90 2.47
C LEU A 263 9.76 -24.87 2.36
N LEU A 264 9.85 -23.90 3.29
CA LEU A 264 10.92 -22.89 3.33
C LEU A 264 12.31 -23.52 3.50
N CYS A 265 12.42 -24.58 4.31
CA CYS A 265 13.66 -25.33 4.46
C CYS A 265 14.09 -25.99 3.13
N GLU A 266 13.16 -26.62 2.41
CA GLU A 266 13.45 -27.22 1.10
C GLU A 266 13.72 -26.15 0.04
N LEU A 267 13.00 -25.02 0.04
CA LEU A 267 13.24 -23.87 -0.84
C LEU A 267 14.69 -23.39 -0.72
N ARG A 268 15.19 -23.20 0.51
CA ARG A 268 16.59 -22.80 0.75
C ARG A 268 17.58 -23.84 0.24
N ARG A 269 17.31 -25.14 0.40
CA ARG A 269 18.18 -26.21 -0.12
C ARG A 269 18.24 -26.21 -1.65
N VAL A 270 17.09 -26.09 -2.31
CA VAL A 270 17.00 -25.99 -3.77
C VAL A 270 17.72 -24.72 -4.27
N ALA A 271 17.51 -23.59 -3.60
CA ALA A 271 18.21 -22.34 -3.88
C ALA A 271 19.74 -22.50 -3.83
N CYS A 272 20.29 -23.12 -2.78
CA CYS A 272 21.71 -23.42 -2.67
C CYS A 272 22.22 -24.33 -3.80
N ALA A 273 21.45 -25.37 -4.17
CA ALA A 273 21.81 -26.27 -5.26
C ALA A 273 21.87 -25.53 -6.62
N LEU A 274 20.89 -24.69 -6.91
CA LEU A 274 20.82 -23.88 -8.13
C LEU A 274 21.97 -22.86 -8.19
N LEU A 275 22.29 -22.19 -7.07
CA LEU A 275 23.42 -21.25 -6.98
C LEU A 275 24.77 -21.94 -7.18
N ALA A 276 24.91 -23.19 -6.76
CA ALA A 276 26.05 -24.05 -7.04
C ALA A 276 26.11 -24.57 -8.49
N GLY A 277 25.14 -24.22 -9.33
CA GLY A 277 25.07 -24.66 -10.73
C GLY A 277 24.60 -26.10 -10.91
N ARG A 278 23.97 -26.70 -9.88
CA ARG A 278 23.37 -28.04 -10.00
C ARG A 278 22.04 -27.93 -10.74
N VAL A 279 21.78 -28.90 -11.61
CA VAL A 279 20.51 -29.03 -12.33
C VAL A 279 19.52 -29.80 -11.44
N PRO A 280 18.23 -29.39 -11.38
CA PRO A 280 17.20 -30.16 -10.71
C PRO A 280 17.11 -31.59 -11.26
N PRO A 281 16.76 -32.58 -10.43
CA PRO A 281 16.58 -33.96 -10.90
C PRO A 281 15.45 -34.02 -11.94
N VAL A 282 15.69 -34.73 -13.05
CA VAL A 282 14.63 -35.00 -14.04
C VAL A 282 13.62 -35.96 -13.41
N LEU A 283 12.34 -35.57 -13.39
CA LEU A 283 11.28 -36.42 -12.88
C LEU A 283 10.97 -37.56 -13.85
N ASP A 284 10.76 -38.76 -13.32
CA ASP A 284 10.12 -39.88 -14.01
C ASP A 284 8.71 -40.12 -13.44
N GLU A 285 7.96 -41.03 -14.06
CA GLU A 285 6.58 -41.38 -13.64
C GLU A 285 6.50 -41.94 -12.20
N HIS A 286 7.63 -42.33 -11.60
CA HIS A 286 7.71 -42.93 -10.28
C HIS A 286 8.40 -42.01 -9.25
N ALA A 287 8.60 -40.73 -9.60
CA ALA A 287 9.32 -39.80 -8.76
C ALA A 287 8.64 -39.64 -7.40
N SER A 288 9.42 -39.79 -6.32
CA SER A 288 8.89 -39.62 -4.96
C SER A 288 8.29 -38.21 -4.76
N PRO A 289 7.30 -38.04 -3.86
CA PRO A 289 6.71 -36.73 -3.57
C PRO A 289 7.74 -35.65 -3.21
N LYS A 290 8.83 -36.04 -2.53
CA LYS A 290 9.94 -35.13 -2.22
C LYS A 290 10.65 -34.60 -3.46
N LEU A 291 10.88 -35.46 -4.46
CA LEU A 291 11.51 -35.03 -5.72
C LEU A 291 10.58 -34.11 -6.51
N GLN A 292 9.28 -34.37 -6.51
CA GLN A 292 8.28 -33.50 -7.14
C GLN A 292 8.27 -32.10 -6.51
N VAL A 293 8.32 -32.01 -5.18
CA VAL A 293 8.43 -30.72 -4.46
C VAL A 293 9.72 -29.99 -4.83
N MET A 294 10.86 -30.69 -4.88
CA MET A 294 12.15 -30.09 -5.22
C MET A 294 12.18 -29.57 -6.66
N ASP A 295 11.64 -30.34 -7.61
CA ASP A 295 11.55 -29.92 -9.02
C ASP A 295 10.61 -28.71 -9.16
N ARG A 296 9.43 -28.75 -8.54
CA ARG A 296 8.49 -27.63 -8.57
C ARG A 296 9.07 -26.35 -7.96
N LEU A 297 9.75 -26.45 -6.82
CA LEU A 297 10.50 -25.33 -6.24
C LEU A 297 11.56 -24.81 -7.22
N ALA A 298 12.32 -25.70 -7.86
CA ALA A 298 13.35 -25.28 -8.78
C ALA A 298 12.79 -24.53 -9.99
N GLN A 299 11.62 -24.93 -10.50
CA GLN A 299 10.91 -24.19 -11.55
C GLN A 299 10.53 -22.78 -11.06
N CYS A 300 9.86 -22.69 -9.91
CA CYS A 300 9.37 -21.42 -9.35
C CYS A 300 10.50 -20.44 -8.95
N LEU A 301 11.67 -20.97 -8.59
CA LEU A 301 12.85 -20.20 -8.21
C LEU A 301 13.69 -19.70 -9.40
N GLN A 302 13.45 -20.20 -10.61
CA GLN A 302 14.23 -19.81 -11.79
C GLN A 302 13.51 -18.78 -12.66
N VAL A 303 12.19 -18.81 -12.69
CA VAL A 303 11.37 -17.96 -13.56
C VAL A 303 10.29 -17.27 -12.72
N PRO A 304 10.00 -15.98 -12.94
CA PRO A 304 8.81 -15.35 -12.40
C PRO A 304 7.54 -16.11 -12.80
N LEU A 305 6.62 -16.30 -11.85
CA LEU A 305 5.34 -16.98 -12.10
C LEU A 305 4.30 -15.94 -12.48
N ALA A 306 3.66 -16.11 -13.64
CA ALA A 306 2.47 -15.36 -13.95
C ALA A 306 1.28 -15.90 -13.14
N ALA A 307 0.26 -15.07 -12.90
CA ALA A 307 -0.86 -15.43 -12.02
C ALA A 307 -1.61 -16.70 -12.49
N GLN A 308 -1.70 -16.91 -13.80
CA GLN A 308 -2.33 -18.10 -14.41
C GLN A 308 -1.54 -19.41 -14.19
N ASP A 309 -0.25 -19.32 -13.85
CA ASP A 309 0.61 -20.50 -13.62
C ASP A 309 0.63 -20.94 -12.15
N VAL A 310 -0.11 -20.22 -11.30
CA VAL A 310 -0.24 -20.50 -9.86
C VAL A 310 -1.31 -21.56 -9.64
N THR A 311 -0.90 -22.82 -9.72
CA THR A 311 -1.79 -23.99 -9.69
C THR A 311 -1.69 -24.83 -8.41
N ASP A 312 -0.70 -24.57 -7.58
CA ASP A 312 -0.41 -25.32 -6.37
C ASP A 312 0.12 -24.42 -5.25
N HIS A 313 0.14 -24.95 -4.03
CA HIS A 313 0.56 -24.23 -2.83
C HIS A 313 1.99 -23.67 -2.91
N ILE A 314 2.93 -24.40 -3.56
CA ILE A 314 4.32 -23.95 -3.71
C ILE A 314 4.36 -22.73 -4.63
N ALA A 315 3.66 -22.81 -5.75
CA ALA A 315 3.56 -21.71 -6.70
C ALA A 315 2.90 -20.48 -6.06
N LEU A 316 1.84 -20.67 -5.27
CA LEU A 316 1.15 -19.58 -4.57
C LEU A 316 2.06 -18.89 -3.55
N MET A 317 2.76 -19.65 -2.72
CA MET A 317 3.72 -19.10 -1.75
C MET A 317 4.83 -18.30 -2.45
N VAL A 318 5.43 -18.86 -3.51
CA VAL A 318 6.50 -18.17 -4.25
C VAL A 318 5.97 -16.93 -4.98
N HIS A 319 4.77 -17.00 -5.56
CA HIS A 319 4.10 -15.86 -6.17
C HIS A 319 3.87 -14.75 -5.12
N ALA A 320 3.27 -15.07 -3.98
CA ALA A 320 3.03 -14.14 -2.87
C ALA A 320 4.27 -13.45 -2.32
N LEU A 321 5.40 -14.15 -2.29
CA LEU A 321 6.66 -13.59 -1.81
C LEU A 321 7.39 -12.72 -2.85
N THR A 322 6.96 -12.75 -4.12
CA THR A 322 7.68 -12.06 -5.21
C THR A 322 6.84 -11.13 -6.07
N THR A 323 5.52 -11.20 -5.99
CA THR A 323 4.60 -10.33 -6.72
C THR A 323 4.29 -9.08 -5.90
N PRO A 324 4.60 -7.87 -6.40
CA PRO A 324 4.25 -6.64 -5.71
C PRO A 324 2.74 -6.35 -5.83
N VAL A 325 2.20 -5.69 -4.81
CA VAL A 325 0.89 -5.02 -4.95
C VAL A 325 1.08 -3.84 -5.92
N PRO A 326 0.25 -3.71 -6.96
CA PRO A 326 0.39 -2.67 -7.96
C PRO A 326 0.12 -1.30 -7.34
N SER A 327 0.93 -0.33 -7.75
CA SER A 327 0.72 1.08 -7.41
C SER A 327 -0.22 1.69 -8.44
N VAL A 328 -1.52 1.54 -8.24
CA VAL A 328 -2.52 2.17 -9.10
C VAL A 328 -2.93 3.51 -8.48
N PRO A 329 -2.99 4.62 -9.24
CA PRO A 329 -3.51 5.88 -8.74
C PRO A 329 -4.92 5.67 -8.18
N PRO A 330 -5.28 6.34 -7.07
CA PRO A 330 -6.65 6.30 -6.59
C PRO A 330 -7.58 6.82 -7.70
N GLN A 331 -8.61 6.04 -8.02
CA GLN A 331 -9.70 6.53 -8.86
C GLN A 331 -10.53 7.52 -8.03
N PRO A 332 -10.96 8.65 -8.63
CA PRO A 332 -11.89 9.55 -7.95
C PRO A 332 -13.21 8.84 -7.69
N CYS A 333 -13.77 9.04 -6.50
CA CYS A 333 -15.09 8.59 -6.14
C CYS A 333 -16.08 9.75 -6.38
N ASP A 334 -17.07 9.55 -7.25
CA ASP A 334 -18.09 10.56 -7.50
C ASP A 334 -19.00 10.76 -6.28
N GLY A 335 -18.93 11.96 -5.69
CA GLY A 335 -19.67 12.36 -4.50
C GLY A 335 -19.01 11.92 -3.19
N ALA A 336 -19.27 12.67 -2.10
CA ALA A 336 -18.72 12.36 -0.78
C ALA A 336 -19.43 11.13 -0.17
N PRO A 337 -18.80 9.95 -0.09
CA PRO A 337 -19.39 8.78 0.56
C PRO A 337 -19.60 9.01 2.06
N SER A 338 -20.65 8.40 2.61
CA SER A 338 -20.89 8.37 4.06
C SER A 338 -19.80 7.59 4.81
N LEU A 339 -19.02 6.78 4.09
CA LEU A 339 -17.91 5.97 4.57
C LEU A 339 -16.65 6.32 3.78
N SER A 340 -15.48 6.35 4.42
CA SER A 340 -14.22 6.43 3.69
C SER A 340 -14.05 5.21 2.78
N THR A 341 -13.68 5.42 1.52
CA THR A 341 -13.48 4.35 0.54
C THR A 341 -12.07 4.34 0.00
N VAL A 342 -11.62 3.17 -0.44
CA VAL A 342 -10.40 2.99 -1.21
C VAL A 342 -10.70 2.29 -2.53
N TRP A 343 -9.95 2.67 -3.57
CA TRP A 343 -9.98 2.00 -4.86
C TRP A 343 -9.17 0.70 -4.81
N VAL A 344 -9.82 -0.42 -5.10
CA VAL A 344 -9.17 -1.70 -5.38
C VAL A 344 -9.08 -1.84 -6.90
N PRO A 345 -7.88 -1.93 -7.48
CA PRO A 345 -7.72 -2.00 -8.93
C PRO A 345 -8.18 -3.34 -9.50
N ASP A 346 -8.37 -3.37 -10.81
CA ASP A 346 -8.58 -4.60 -11.54
C ASP A 346 -7.39 -5.56 -11.41
N GLY A 347 -7.67 -6.85 -11.34
CA GLY A 347 -6.62 -7.85 -11.26
C GLY A 347 -7.06 -9.21 -10.77
N PRO A 348 -6.10 -10.13 -10.62
CA PRO A 348 -6.36 -11.47 -10.14
C PRO A 348 -6.64 -11.47 -8.62
N ALA A 349 -7.51 -12.37 -8.19
CA ALA A 349 -7.65 -12.79 -6.80
C ALA A 349 -7.56 -14.31 -6.71
N PHE A 350 -6.98 -14.82 -5.62
CA PHE A 350 -6.76 -16.25 -5.44
C PHE A 350 -7.73 -16.81 -4.40
N ARG A 351 -8.53 -17.79 -4.80
CA ARG A 351 -9.37 -18.59 -3.90
C ARG A 351 -8.69 -19.93 -3.62
N GLY A 352 -8.67 -20.35 -2.36
CA GLY A 352 -7.97 -21.56 -1.92
C GLY A 352 -6.47 -21.34 -1.66
N ASP A 353 -5.81 -22.39 -1.16
CA ASP A 353 -4.41 -22.37 -0.70
C ASP A 353 -3.56 -23.51 -1.28
N GLY A 354 -4.17 -24.43 -2.05
CA GLY A 354 -3.52 -25.62 -2.59
C GLY A 354 -3.29 -26.74 -1.58
N LEU A 355 -3.70 -26.55 -0.32
CA LEU A 355 -3.57 -27.50 0.79
C LEU A 355 -4.93 -28.05 1.22
N SER A 356 -5.84 -27.13 1.57
CA SER A 356 -7.21 -27.43 1.99
C SER A 356 -8.20 -27.46 0.83
N GLY A 357 -7.82 -26.87 -0.31
CA GLY A 357 -8.62 -26.87 -1.54
C GLY A 357 -7.81 -26.44 -2.77
N PRO A 358 -8.34 -26.64 -3.98
CA PRO A 358 -7.69 -26.20 -5.20
C PRO A 358 -7.53 -24.67 -5.22
N ILE A 359 -6.47 -24.21 -5.89
CA ILE A 359 -6.30 -22.78 -6.16
C ILE A 359 -7.09 -22.43 -7.40
N GLU A 360 -7.91 -21.39 -7.28
CA GLU A 360 -8.67 -20.83 -8.37
C GLU A 360 -8.34 -19.36 -8.54
N LEU A 361 -8.05 -19.00 -9.79
CA LEU A 361 -7.78 -17.63 -10.20
C LEU A 361 -9.09 -16.96 -10.59
N LEU A 362 -9.52 -16.00 -9.77
CA LEU A 362 -10.68 -15.15 -10.02
C LEU A 362 -10.21 -13.84 -10.65
N GLN A 363 -10.99 -13.29 -11.57
CA GLN A 363 -10.76 -11.95 -12.10
C GLN A 363 -11.67 -10.96 -11.38
N VAL A 364 -11.07 -9.88 -10.89
CA VAL A 364 -11.76 -8.83 -10.16
C VAL A 364 -11.68 -7.57 -10.99
N ALA A 365 -12.83 -6.99 -11.36
CA ALA A 365 -12.89 -5.65 -11.94
C ALA A 365 -12.60 -4.62 -10.85
N GLY A 366 -12.09 -3.44 -11.18
CA GLY A 366 -11.80 -2.42 -10.17
C GLY A 366 -13.07 -1.87 -9.50
N PHE A 367 -13.01 -1.56 -8.21
CA PHE A 367 -14.16 -1.10 -7.41
C PHE A 367 -13.74 -0.25 -6.20
N HIS A 368 -14.67 0.53 -5.67
CA HIS A 368 -14.50 1.25 -4.40
C HIS A 368 -15.08 0.45 -3.25
N VAL A 369 -14.30 0.23 -2.20
CA VAL A 369 -14.71 -0.49 -1.00
C VAL A 369 -14.48 0.36 0.24
N ALA A 370 -15.31 0.18 1.27
CA ALA A 370 -15.11 0.86 2.54
C ALA A 370 -13.77 0.48 3.19
N VAL A 371 -13.01 1.50 3.62
CA VAL A 371 -11.70 1.35 4.30
C VAL A 371 -11.85 0.56 5.60
N ASP A 372 -12.88 0.88 6.36
CA ASP A 372 -13.28 0.22 7.59
C ASP A 372 -14.59 -0.55 7.41
N PRO A 373 -14.82 -1.64 8.16
CA PRO A 373 -16.15 -2.21 8.23
C PRO A 373 -17.11 -1.21 8.87
N VAL A 374 -18.41 -1.34 8.60
CA VAL A 374 -19.44 -0.48 9.18
C VAL A 374 -19.37 -0.56 10.72
N GLN A 375 -19.06 0.58 11.33
CA GLN A 375 -18.89 0.72 12.76
C GLN A 375 -20.24 1.02 13.45
N ALA A 376 -20.31 0.71 14.75
CA ALA A 376 -21.26 1.30 15.69
C ALA A 376 -20.54 2.34 16.56
N ASP A 377 -21.29 3.07 17.39
CA ASP A 377 -20.76 4.10 18.31
C ASP A 377 -19.65 3.57 19.26
N THR A 378 -19.53 2.25 19.44
CA THR A 378 -18.55 1.60 20.32
C THR A 378 -17.61 0.63 19.58
N GLY A 379 -17.43 0.79 18.27
CA GLY A 379 -16.53 -0.05 17.45
C GLY A 379 -17.27 -0.96 16.46
N ALA A 380 -16.58 -1.98 15.94
CA ALA A 380 -17.04 -2.73 14.77
C ALA A 380 -18.38 -3.45 15.04
N ARG A 381 -19.39 -3.17 14.21
CA ARG A 381 -20.73 -3.74 14.38
C ARG A 381 -20.83 -5.07 13.64
N LEU A 382 -21.23 -6.11 14.35
CA LEU A 382 -21.59 -7.39 13.74
C LEU A 382 -23.06 -7.37 13.30
N PHE A 383 -23.30 -7.86 12.09
CA PHE A 383 -24.63 -7.91 11.47
C PHE A 383 -25.07 -9.36 11.26
N SER A 384 -26.36 -9.62 11.44
CA SER A 384 -27.02 -10.78 10.85
C SER A 384 -27.36 -10.50 9.38
N ALA A 385 -27.62 -11.54 8.58
CA ALA A 385 -28.00 -11.37 7.17
C ALA A 385 -29.21 -10.43 6.98
N ALA A 386 -30.24 -10.54 7.84
CA ALA A 386 -31.40 -9.64 7.80
C ALA A 386 -31.03 -8.18 8.14
N ALA A 387 -30.10 -7.96 9.08
CA ALA A 387 -29.63 -6.63 9.44
C ALA A 387 -28.76 -6.01 8.34
N VAL A 388 -28.00 -6.82 7.60
CA VAL A 388 -27.27 -6.36 6.40
C VAL A 388 -28.26 -5.86 5.35
N GLN A 389 -29.29 -6.65 5.03
CA GLN A 389 -30.28 -6.24 4.03
C GLN A 389 -30.96 -4.92 4.43
N ALA A 390 -31.41 -4.82 5.68
CA ALA A 390 -32.03 -3.58 6.18
C ALA A 390 -31.09 -2.37 6.12
N TRP A 391 -29.78 -2.57 6.36
CA TRP A 391 -28.78 -1.50 6.23
C TRP A 391 -28.61 -1.07 4.77
N LEU A 392 -28.49 -2.02 3.84
CA LEU A 392 -28.36 -1.74 2.41
C LEU A 392 -29.59 -1.03 1.84
N ASP A 393 -30.79 -1.44 2.25
CA ASP A 393 -32.05 -0.80 1.86
C ASP A 393 -32.11 0.66 2.36
N GLY A 394 -31.59 0.91 3.57
CA GLY A 394 -31.54 2.25 4.16
C GLY A 394 -30.58 3.21 3.46
N GLU A 395 -29.54 2.69 2.81
CA GLU A 395 -28.57 3.50 2.04
C GLU A 395 -28.98 3.74 0.58
N ALA A 396 -30.25 3.50 0.24
CA ALA A 396 -30.91 3.90 -1.01
C ALA A 396 -30.14 3.54 -2.29
N GLY A 397 -29.63 2.30 -2.38
CA GLY A 397 -28.95 1.82 -3.59
C GLY A 397 -27.59 2.46 -3.83
N ARG A 398 -26.94 2.99 -2.78
CA ARG A 398 -25.55 3.49 -2.85
C ARG A 398 -24.51 2.38 -2.70
N TRP A 399 -24.84 1.34 -1.95
CA TRP A 399 -23.91 0.29 -1.57
C TRP A 399 -24.45 -1.10 -1.92
N ARG A 400 -23.54 -2.05 -2.08
CA ARG A 400 -23.83 -3.48 -2.17
C ARG A 400 -22.84 -4.30 -1.35
N LEU A 401 -23.14 -5.57 -1.18
CA LEU A 401 -22.14 -6.52 -0.70
C LEU A 401 -21.04 -6.72 -1.78
N PRO A 402 -19.78 -6.92 -1.36
CA PRO A 402 -18.75 -7.41 -2.26
C PRO A 402 -19.11 -8.83 -2.69
N SER A 403 -18.76 -9.20 -3.92
CA SER A 403 -18.64 -10.60 -4.30
C SER A 403 -17.48 -11.26 -3.53
N VAL A 404 -17.46 -12.59 -3.45
CA VAL A 404 -16.32 -13.34 -2.87
C VAL A 404 -15.00 -12.97 -3.55
N ALA A 405 -15.02 -12.75 -4.87
CA ALA A 405 -13.84 -12.36 -5.63
C ALA A 405 -13.33 -10.96 -5.22
N GLU A 406 -14.24 -9.98 -5.11
CA GLU A 406 -13.92 -8.63 -4.63
C GLU A 406 -13.46 -8.63 -3.18
N TRP A 407 -14.06 -9.46 -2.32
CA TRP A 407 -13.63 -9.62 -0.94
C TRP A 407 -12.19 -10.16 -0.89
N LEU A 408 -11.89 -11.22 -1.63
CA LEU A 408 -10.54 -11.78 -1.73
C LEU A 408 -9.55 -10.74 -2.27
N GLY A 409 -9.92 -10.01 -3.33
CA GLY A 409 -9.13 -8.93 -3.91
C GLY A 409 -8.88 -7.81 -2.89
N THR A 410 -9.86 -7.43 -2.08
CA THR A 410 -9.72 -6.41 -1.02
C THR A 410 -8.77 -6.88 0.08
N VAL A 411 -9.03 -8.07 0.63
CA VAL A 411 -8.38 -8.53 1.85
C VAL A 411 -6.96 -9.02 1.55
N ARG A 412 -6.75 -9.73 0.44
CA ARG A 412 -5.45 -10.35 0.10
C ARG A 412 -4.73 -9.67 -1.05
N GLY A 413 -5.41 -8.79 -1.77
CA GLY A 413 -4.80 -8.16 -2.92
C GLY A 413 -4.59 -9.16 -4.05
N ASN A 414 -3.78 -8.75 -5.01
CA ASN A 414 -3.52 -9.52 -6.21
C ASN A 414 -2.18 -10.26 -6.20
N ASP A 415 -1.47 -10.22 -5.07
CA ASP A 415 -0.17 -10.88 -4.94
C ASP A 415 -0.29 -12.33 -4.45
N GLY A 416 -1.47 -12.79 -4.03
CA GLY A 416 -1.69 -14.17 -3.62
C GLY A 416 -1.26 -14.50 -2.18
N ARG A 417 -1.07 -13.48 -1.33
CA ARG A 417 -0.82 -13.69 0.11
C ARG A 417 -1.96 -14.46 0.79
N LEU A 418 -1.62 -15.20 1.85
CA LEU A 418 -2.58 -16.00 2.61
C LEU A 418 -3.50 -15.17 3.52
N TYR A 419 -2.93 -14.14 4.17
CA TYR A 419 -3.57 -13.26 5.14
C TYR A 419 -3.45 -11.81 4.70
N PRO A 420 -4.31 -10.89 5.19
CA PRO A 420 -4.23 -9.48 4.81
C PRO A 420 -2.85 -8.85 5.03
N TRP A 421 -2.18 -9.27 6.09
CA TRP A 421 -0.87 -8.78 6.51
C TRP A 421 0.33 -9.59 5.96
N GLY A 422 0.12 -10.70 5.25
CA GLY A 422 1.21 -11.53 4.70
C GLY A 422 0.91 -13.03 4.65
N ASN A 423 1.95 -13.85 4.74
CA ASN A 423 1.87 -15.31 4.61
C ASN A 423 2.11 -16.06 5.93
N GLY A 424 2.37 -15.33 7.02
CA GLY A 424 2.52 -15.89 8.35
C GLY A 424 1.49 -15.33 9.32
N TRP A 425 1.21 -16.08 10.40
CA TRP A 425 0.46 -15.54 11.52
C TRP A 425 1.22 -14.38 12.17
N GLN A 426 0.50 -13.34 12.59
CA GLN A 426 1.05 -12.19 13.31
C GLN A 426 0.16 -11.87 14.50
N HIS A 427 0.76 -11.62 15.67
CA HIS A 427 0.01 -11.28 16.88
C HIS A 427 -0.75 -9.94 16.73
N ASP A 428 -0.19 -8.99 16.00
CA ASP A 428 -0.76 -7.67 15.71
C ASP A 428 -1.56 -7.65 14.39
N ALA A 429 -1.98 -8.81 13.91
CA ALA A 429 -2.77 -9.00 12.69
C ALA A 429 -3.95 -8.03 12.53
N ALA A 430 -4.75 -7.83 13.60
CA ALA A 430 -5.90 -6.92 13.58
C ALA A 430 -5.52 -5.43 13.38
N GLN A 431 -4.27 -5.08 13.67
CA GLN A 431 -3.70 -3.73 13.53
C GLN A 431 -2.84 -3.59 12.28
N CYS A 432 -2.89 -4.56 11.37
CA CYS A 432 -2.16 -4.49 10.12
C CYS A 432 -3.13 -4.13 8.99
N PRO A 433 -2.81 -3.10 8.18
CA PRO A 433 -3.61 -2.79 7.01
C PRO A 433 -3.53 -3.95 6.02
N GLY A 434 -4.64 -4.18 5.33
CA GLY A 434 -4.68 -4.95 4.10
C GLY A 434 -3.84 -4.30 2.99
N PRO A 435 -3.69 -4.97 1.85
CA PRO A 435 -2.83 -4.52 0.74
C PRO A 435 -3.20 -3.14 0.19
N TRP A 436 -4.47 -2.76 0.31
CA TRP A 436 -5.00 -1.48 -0.16
C TRP A 436 -5.23 -0.48 0.98
N GLY A 437 -4.74 -0.75 2.19
CA GLY A 437 -4.96 0.14 3.32
C GLY A 437 -6.31 -0.01 4.02
N THR A 438 -7.01 -1.12 3.80
CA THR A 438 -8.24 -1.50 4.53
C THR A 438 -7.93 -2.12 5.89
N TRP A 439 -8.83 -2.00 6.86
CA TRP A 439 -8.58 -2.41 8.26
C TRP A 439 -9.64 -3.33 8.83
N GLY A 440 -9.34 -3.95 9.99
CA GLY A 440 -10.31 -4.78 10.73
C GLY A 440 -10.50 -6.19 10.16
N HIS A 441 -9.56 -6.65 9.33
CA HIS A 441 -9.60 -8.02 8.80
C HIS A 441 -9.09 -9.03 9.83
N GLY A 442 -9.58 -10.26 9.73
CA GLY A 442 -8.98 -11.41 10.41
C GLY A 442 -9.64 -11.83 11.72
N GLU A 443 -10.28 -10.90 12.43
CA GLU A 443 -10.95 -11.18 13.71
C GLU A 443 -12.33 -11.81 13.55
N HIS A 444 -13.10 -11.30 12.59
CA HIS A 444 -14.44 -11.76 12.29
C HIS A 444 -14.59 -12.05 10.79
N ALA A 445 -15.55 -12.90 10.46
CA ALA A 445 -15.95 -13.06 9.07
C ALA A 445 -16.62 -11.78 8.56
N GLU A 446 -16.53 -11.51 7.26
CA GLU A 446 -17.21 -10.39 6.60
C GLU A 446 -18.27 -10.91 5.62
N TRP A 447 -19.38 -10.18 5.47
CA TRP A 447 -20.45 -10.52 4.55
C TRP A 447 -20.04 -10.29 3.08
N ALA A 448 -20.38 -11.24 2.22
CA ALA A 448 -20.17 -11.20 0.78
C ALA A 448 -21.33 -11.90 0.04
N VAL A 449 -21.29 -11.86 -1.30
CA VAL A 449 -22.13 -12.70 -2.17
C VAL A 449 -21.28 -13.65 -2.99
N ASP A 450 -21.70 -14.89 -3.13
CA ASP A 450 -20.99 -15.87 -3.94
C ASP A 450 -21.31 -15.72 -5.45
N SER A 451 -20.83 -16.67 -6.25
CA SER A 451 -21.04 -16.66 -7.71
C SER A 451 -22.49 -16.92 -8.13
N THR A 452 -23.34 -17.45 -7.25
CA THR A 452 -24.78 -17.63 -7.53
C THR A 452 -25.60 -16.41 -7.07
N GLY A 453 -24.96 -15.45 -6.40
CA GLY A 453 -25.59 -14.28 -5.81
C GLY A 453 -26.14 -14.54 -4.40
N ASP A 454 -25.87 -15.71 -3.83
CA ASP A 454 -26.29 -16.05 -2.48
C ASP A 454 -25.38 -15.38 -1.46
N VAL A 455 -25.99 -14.87 -0.39
CA VAL A 455 -25.25 -14.23 0.70
C VAL A 455 -24.43 -15.28 1.44
N CYS A 456 -23.17 -14.97 1.70
CA CYS A 456 -22.26 -15.83 2.45
C CYS A 456 -21.35 -15.01 3.38
N ARG A 457 -20.56 -15.70 4.20
CA ARG A 457 -19.58 -15.06 5.08
C ARG A 457 -18.17 -15.51 4.71
N CYS A 458 -17.26 -14.57 4.47
CA CYS A 458 -15.87 -14.84 4.17
C CYS A 458 -15.03 -14.71 5.44
N GLY A 459 -14.34 -15.79 5.81
CA GLY A 459 -13.50 -15.87 7.00
C GLY A 459 -12.02 -15.58 6.71
N PRO A 460 -11.19 -15.46 7.76
CA PRO A 460 -9.76 -15.19 7.63
C PRO A 460 -9.00 -16.21 6.77
N LEU A 461 -9.42 -17.48 6.78
CA LEU A 461 -8.70 -18.53 6.05
C LEU A 461 -9.07 -18.59 4.56
N PRO A 462 -8.16 -19.04 3.69
CA PRO A 462 -8.35 -19.01 2.23
C PRO A 462 -9.49 -19.78 1.63
N SER A 463 -9.90 -20.84 2.30
CA SER A 463 -11.00 -21.71 1.90
C SER A 463 -12.30 -21.42 2.65
N GLN A 464 -12.32 -20.46 3.59
CA GLN A 464 -13.47 -20.22 4.45
C GLN A 464 -14.50 -19.30 3.80
N VAL A 465 -15.27 -19.86 2.86
CA VAL A 465 -16.63 -19.37 2.59
C VAL A 465 -17.57 -20.15 3.49
N GLN A 466 -18.29 -19.45 4.36
CA GLN A 466 -19.21 -20.00 5.35
C GLN A 466 -20.66 -19.66 4.94
N PRO A 467 -21.63 -20.51 5.31
CA PRO A 467 -23.04 -20.22 5.08
C PRO A 467 -23.50 -18.91 5.76
N ALA A 468 -24.67 -18.40 5.36
CA ALA A 468 -25.24 -17.15 5.84
C ALA A 468 -25.75 -17.18 7.30
N ASP A 469 -25.36 -18.18 8.08
CA ASP A 469 -25.84 -18.41 9.44
C ASP A 469 -24.97 -17.72 10.49
N GLY A 470 -25.47 -16.65 11.10
CA GLY A 470 -24.81 -16.02 12.25
C GLY A 470 -24.45 -14.57 11.99
N LEU A 471 -23.32 -14.15 12.55
CA LEU A 471 -22.91 -12.76 12.60
C LEU A 471 -21.58 -12.55 11.88
N ALA A 472 -21.48 -11.44 11.16
CA ALA A 472 -20.28 -11.04 10.41
C ALA A 472 -20.22 -9.51 10.29
N LEU A 473 -19.04 -8.98 9.98
CA LEU A 473 -18.83 -7.57 9.67
C LEU A 473 -19.41 -7.23 8.29
N LEU A 474 -19.84 -5.98 8.13
CA LEU A 474 -20.30 -5.46 6.85
C LEU A 474 -19.26 -4.51 6.27
N ARG A 475 -18.67 -4.85 5.12
CA ARG A 475 -17.78 -3.96 4.37
C ARG A 475 -18.37 -3.73 2.98
N PRO A 476 -19.13 -2.65 2.79
CA PRO A 476 -19.85 -2.43 1.56
C PRO A 476 -18.92 -1.99 0.42
N VAL A 477 -19.32 -2.33 -0.80
CA VAL A 477 -18.76 -1.83 -2.05
C VAL A 477 -19.69 -0.75 -2.59
N LEU A 478 -19.11 0.35 -3.05
CA LEU A 478 -19.87 1.45 -3.63
C LEU A 478 -20.43 1.01 -5.00
N LEU A 479 -21.71 1.25 -5.22
CA LEU A 479 -22.32 1.07 -6.54
C LEU A 479 -21.85 2.20 -7.45
N GLN A 480 -21.08 1.84 -8.49
CA GLN A 480 -20.75 2.77 -9.57
C GLN A 480 -22.05 3.11 -10.32
N ARG A 481 -22.29 4.40 -10.57
CA ARG A 481 -23.37 4.83 -11.45
C ARG A 481 -22.87 4.64 -12.88
N ASP A 482 -23.56 3.80 -13.64
CA ASP A 482 -23.34 3.62 -15.07
C ASP A 482 -23.52 4.94 -15.86
#